data_AF-A0A0V0Y2Q9-F1
#
_entry.id   AF-A0A0V0Y2Q9-F1
#
_cell.length_a   1.000
_cell.length_b   1.000
_cell.length_c   1.000
_cell.angle_alpha   90.00
_cell.angle_beta   90.00
_cell.angle_gamma   90.00
#
_symmetry.space_group_name_H-M   'P 1'
#
loop_
_entity.id
_entity.type
_entity.pdbx_description
1 polymer ?
#
loop_
_entity_poly.entity_id
_entity_poly.type
_entity_poly.pdbx_seq_one_letter_code
_entity_poly.pdbx_strand_id
1 'polypeptide(L)'
;MLCLLFSVIDMRQYLEGIGLAYCERPGGPVILDKEMNLTKFLNRILGLPVSAQNYLFQFFSDTLKEVVDQAKRDGRYDLGILDLGQKQERVRKMETKIFRNHWLPGDLKTELHKVCVERGLPWSEAMDLHCMNMGEDDGFYISTNPRLKPSVIFICAVRKKRYDYYDDSQMYNIFKPYSCLNSKQENLSVIKQKYKKVSPAEAEKIWQEIYESSGTQCQHIYWYGKCRNVMAGLSCEVGKRTRFLHILSGSVFAVWNLVESVLNVVQHRQQNRMQIVRLRTEANQKLVGLLIPNACVDLLIQRLQSDQTTPVSST
;
A
#
# COMPACT_ATOMS: atom_id res chain seq x y z
N MET A 1 17.50 -18.29 28.29
CA MET A 1 17.93 -19.60 27.75
C MET A 1 16.95 -20.74 28.09
N LEU A 2 16.26 -20.72 29.25
CA LEU A 2 15.27 -21.76 29.61
C LEU A 2 13.89 -21.65 28.92
N CYS A 3 13.45 -20.47 28.48
CA CYS A 3 12.16 -20.31 27.77
C CYS A 3 12.16 -20.87 26.32
N LEU A 4 13.32 -20.94 25.67
CA LEU A 4 13.42 -21.48 24.30
C LEU A 4 13.30 -23.02 24.29
N LEU A 5 13.83 -23.69 25.31
CA LEU A 5 13.82 -25.15 25.43
C LEU A 5 12.44 -25.74 25.70
N PHE A 6 11.57 -25.03 26.44
CA PHE A 6 10.19 -25.48 26.70
C PHE A 6 9.28 -25.42 25.46
N SER A 7 9.59 -24.57 24.47
CA SER A 7 8.75 -24.41 23.26
C SER A 7 9.03 -25.46 22.16
N VAL A 8 10.27 -25.95 22.05
CA VAL A 8 10.70 -26.82 20.94
C VAL A 8 10.27 -28.28 21.14
N ILE A 9 10.24 -28.75 22.38
CA ILE A 9 9.81 -30.12 22.73
C ILE A 9 8.31 -30.30 22.45
N ASP A 10 7.52 -29.25 22.72
CA ASP A 10 6.06 -29.24 22.55
C ASP A 10 5.67 -29.20 21.06
N MET A 11 6.37 -28.40 20.25
CA MET A 11 6.09 -28.28 18.82
C MET A 11 6.32 -29.57 18.03
N ARG A 12 7.33 -30.37 18.39
CA ARG A 12 7.52 -31.70 17.76
C ARG A 12 6.33 -32.62 18.04
N GLN A 13 5.89 -32.71 19.30
CA GLN A 13 4.75 -33.53 19.69
C GLN A 13 3.45 -33.04 19.03
N TYR A 14 3.29 -31.72 18.91
CA TYR A 14 2.17 -31.14 18.17
C TYR A 14 2.17 -31.55 16.71
N LEU A 15 3.30 -31.40 16.01
CA LEU A 15 3.43 -31.77 14.59
C LEU A 15 3.23 -33.29 14.38
N GLU A 16 3.67 -34.13 15.32
CA GLU A 16 3.40 -35.57 15.33
C GLU A 16 1.90 -35.86 15.56
N GLY A 17 1.26 -35.16 16.51
CA GLY A 17 -0.16 -35.32 16.84
C GLY A 17 -1.12 -34.91 15.73
N ILE A 18 -0.75 -33.94 14.89
CA ILE A 18 -1.53 -33.55 13.70
C ILE A 18 -1.10 -34.29 12.42
N GLY A 19 -0.16 -35.23 12.53
CA GLY A 19 0.30 -36.06 11.42
C GLY A 19 1.09 -35.28 10.36
N LEU A 20 1.73 -34.16 10.73
CA LEU A 20 2.65 -33.44 9.86
C LEU A 20 4.07 -34.03 9.90
N ALA A 21 4.39 -34.72 10.98
CA ALA A 21 5.65 -35.40 11.21
C ALA A 21 5.39 -36.79 11.80
N TYR A 22 6.27 -37.75 11.55
CA TYR A 22 6.22 -39.05 12.21
C TYR A 22 7.64 -39.59 12.45
N CYS A 23 7.75 -40.50 13.42
CA CYS A 23 8.97 -41.23 13.69
C CYS A 23 8.73 -42.72 13.42
N GLU A 24 9.51 -43.33 12.53
CA GLU A 24 9.39 -44.77 12.24
C GLU A 24 9.80 -45.65 13.43
N ARG A 25 10.65 -45.15 14.32
CA ARG A 25 11.12 -45.83 15.54
C ARG A 25 11.28 -44.83 16.69
N PRO A 26 11.07 -45.24 17.96
CA PRO A 26 11.34 -44.38 19.11
C PRO A 26 12.81 -43.91 19.12
N GLY A 27 13.04 -42.60 19.11
CA GLY A 27 14.38 -41.99 19.02
C GLY A 27 14.97 -41.89 17.61
N GLY A 28 14.22 -42.29 16.57
CA GLY A 28 14.64 -42.17 15.17
C GLY A 28 14.52 -40.75 14.58
N PRO A 29 14.99 -40.55 13.33
CA PRO A 29 14.87 -39.27 12.64
C PRO A 29 13.40 -38.93 12.39
N VAL A 30 13.04 -37.66 12.56
CA VAL A 30 11.70 -37.14 12.27
C VAL A 30 11.53 -37.06 10.75
N ILE A 31 10.52 -37.74 10.23
CA ILE A 31 10.15 -37.71 8.81
C ILE A 31 8.94 -36.80 8.65
N LEU A 32 9.05 -35.84 7.73
CA LEU A 32 7.94 -34.97 7.34
C LEU A 32 7.15 -35.64 6.22
N ASP A 33 5.82 -35.51 6.26
CA ASP A 33 4.98 -35.96 5.14
C ASP A 33 5.32 -35.16 3.88
N LYS A 34 5.77 -35.86 2.84
CA LYS A 34 6.23 -35.29 1.56
C LYS A 34 5.09 -34.98 0.60
N GLU A 35 3.87 -35.49 0.84
CA GLU A 35 2.67 -35.23 0.03
C GLU A 35 1.81 -34.09 0.58
N MET A 36 2.44 -33.21 1.36
CA MET A 36 1.81 -32.06 1.99
C MET A 36 1.54 -30.95 0.98
N ASN A 37 0.27 -30.73 0.67
CA ASN A 37 -0.15 -29.51 -0.02
C ASN A 37 -0.65 -28.46 0.98
N LEU A 38 -0.72 -27.21 0.55
CA LEU A 38 -1.09 -26.08 1.41
C LEU A 38 -2.45 -26.28 2.08
N THR A 39 -3.44 -26.80 1.35
CA THR A 39 -4.79 -27.04 1.88
C THR A 39 -4.80 -28.08 2.99
N LYS A 40 -4.09 -29.21 2.80
CA LYS A 40 -3.92 -30.24 3.83
C LYS A 40 -3.20 -29.67 5.05
N PHE A 41 -2.11 -28.94 4.84
CA PHE A 41 -1.34 -28.32 5.92
C PHE A 41 -2.17 -27.35 6.79
N LEU A 42 -2.91 -26.44 6.16
CA LEU A 42 -3.77 -25.49 6.85
C LEU A 42 -4.85 -26.20 7.67
N ASN A 43 -5.50 -27.21 7.07
CA ASN A 43 -6.53 -27.99 7.75
C ASN A 43 -5.99 -28.78 8.95
N ARG A 44 -4.71 -29.17 8.94
CA ARG A 44 -4.06 -29.90 10.04
C ARG A 44 -3.61 -28.98 11.17
N ILE A 45 -3.14 -27.77 10.86
CA ILE A 45 -2.76 -26.78 11.89
C ILE A 45 -3.95 -26.31 12.73
N LEU A 46 -5.16 -26.31 12.18
CA LEU A 46 -6.38 -25.99 12.94
C LEU A 46 -6.61 -26.94 14.14
N GLY A 47 -6.02 -28.14 14.11
CA GLY A 47 -6.07 -29.10 15.22
C GLY A 47 -5.12 -28.79 16.39
N LEU A 48 -4.26 -27.77 16.27
CA LEU A 48 -3.31 -27.40 17.32
C LEU A 48 -3.93 -26.45 18.36
N PRO A 49 -3.39 -26.41 19.59
CA PRO A 49 -3.73 -25.35 20.54
C PRO A 49 -3.46 -23.96 19.96
N VAL A 50 -4.29 -22.98 20.32
CA VAL A 50 -4.22 -21.60 19.79
C VAL A 50 -2.83 -20.95 19.99
N SER A 51 -2.16 -21.23 21.11
CA SER A 51 -0.80 -20.77 21.37
C SER A 51 0.21 -21.32 20.37
N ALA A 52 0.13 -22.61 20.03
CA ALA A 52 0.98 -23.27 19.05
C ALA A 52 0.68 -22.80 17.61
N GLN A 53 -0.60 -22.60 17.27
CA GLN A 53 -0.99 -22.00 15.99
C GLN A 53 -0.37 -20.61 15.82
N ASN A 54 -0.52 -19.73 16.81
CA ASN A 54 0.05 -18.38 16.78
C ASN A 54 1.58 -18.40 16.65
N TYR A 55 2.24 -19.33 17.33
CA TYR A 55 3.69 -19.49 17.23
C TYR A 55 4.13 -19.91 15.82
N LEU A 56 3.44 -20.88 15.20
CA LEU A 56 3.70 -21.27 13.80
C LEU A 56 3.45 -20.12 12.83
N PHE A 57 2.32 -19.42 12.96
CA PHE A 57 2.01 -18.29 12.09
C PHE A 57 3.03 -17.17 12.23
N GLN A 58 3.51 -16.90 13.44
CA GLN A 58 4.58 -15.93 13.68
C GLN A 58 5.89 -16.38 13.00
N PHE A 59 6.28 -17.64 13.18
CA PHE A 59 7.47 -18.21 12.53
C PHE A 59 7.41 -18.14 11.00
N PHE A 60 6.26 -18.48 10.39
CA PHE A 60 6.08 -18.35 8.95
C PHE A 60 6.08 -16.89 8.49
N SER A 61 5.47 -15.99 9.25
CA SER A 61 5.46 -14.56 8.95
C SER A 61 6.87 -13.97 8.97
N ASP A 62 7.66 -14.34 9.98
CA ASP A 62 9.05 -13.89 10.12
C ASP A 62 9.94 -14.49 9.01
N THR A 63 9.75 -15.77 8.69
CA THR A 63 10.46 -16.44 7.59
C THR A 63 10.10 -15.82 6.24
N LEU A 64 8.81 -15.60 5.98
CA LEU A 64 8.35 -14.96 4.74
C LEU A 64 8.92 -13.55 4.62
N LYS A 65 8.92 -12.79 5.73
CA LYS A 65 9.53 -11.46 5.79
C LYS A 65 11.01 -11.54 5.42
N GLU A 66 11.77 -12.48 5.98
CA GLU A 66 13.18 -12.64 5.68
C GLU A 66 13.43 -13.08 4.23
N VAL A 67 12.62 -14.00 3.68
CA VAL A 67 12.71 -14.42 2.26
C VAL A 67 12.39 -13.26 1.32
N VAL A 68 11.36 -12.47 1.63
CA VAL A 68 11.01 -11.26 0.88
C VAL A 68 12.13 -10.23 0.98
N ASP A 69 12.69 -10.02 2.17
CA ASP A 69 13.78 -9.07 2.39
C ASP A 69 15.07 -9.55 1.69
N GLN A 70 15.34 -10.84 1.65
CA GLN A 70 16.43 -11.44 0.87
C GLN A 70 16.20 -11.26 -0.64
N ALA A 71 15.01 -11.54 -1.17
CA ALA A 71 14.68 -11.30 -2.58
C ALA A 71 14.76 -9.80 -2.93
N LYS A 72 14.38 -8.91 -2.01
CA LYS A 72 14.58 -7.47 -2.13
C LYS A 72 16.06 -7.10 -2.10
N ARG A 73 16.90 -7.71 -1.27
CA ARG A 73 18.37 -7.50 -1.30
C ARG A 73 18.99 -7.98 -2.62
N ASP A 74 18.56 -9.14 -3.11
CA ASP A 74 19.20 -9.89 -4.21
C ASP A 74 18.82 -9.48 -5.64
N GLY A 75 17.93 -8.50 -5.82
CA GLY A 75 17.51 -8.11 -7.18
C GLY A 75 16.21 -8.74 -7.63
N ARG A 76 15.81 -9.86 -7.05
CA ARG A 76 14.82 -10.78 -7.63
C ARG A 76 13.37 -10.55 -7.21
N TYR A 77 13.13 -9.58 -6.33
CA TYR A 77 11.77 -9.22 -5.94
C TYR A 77 11.10 -8.34 -7.02
N ASP A 78 10.11 -8.91 -7.70
CA ASP A 78 9.29 -8.20 -8.68
C ASP A 78 8.20 -7.38 -7.96
N LEU A 79 8.26 -6.06 -8.10
CA LEU A 79 7.25 -5.14 -7.56
C LEU A 79 6.00 -5.08 -8.45
N GLY A 80 6.04 -5.73 -9.62
CA GLY A 80 5.01 -5.68 -10.64
C GLY A 80 4.87 -4.29 -11.27
N ILE A 81 3.94 -4.20 -12.22
CA ILE A 81 3.54 -2.95 -12.85
C ILE A 81 2.60 -2.19 -11.89
N LEU A 82 2.94 -0.94 -11.58
CA LEU A 82 2.08 -0.06 -10.80
C LEU A 82 1.07 0.62 -11.72
N ASP A 83 -0.21 0.31 -11.51
CA ASP A 83 -1.32 0.94 -12.20
C ASP A 83 -1.87 2.14 -11.42
N LEU A 84 -1.86 3.32 -12.04
CA LEU A 84 -2.44 4.56 -11.49
C LEU A 84 -3.60 5.04 -12.35
N GLY A 85 -4.60 5.68 -11.72
CA GLY A 85 -5.79 6.13 -12.44
C GLY A 85 -6.67 4.97 -12.90
N GLN A 86 -6.52 3.80 -12.28
CA GLN A 86 -7.51 2.75 -12.25
C GLN A 86 -8.30 2.88 -10.93
N LYS A 87 -9.61 2.64 -10.93
CA LYS A 87 -10.55 2.86 -9.78
C LYS A 87 -10.81 4.35 -9.50
N GLN A 88 -11.27 4.68 -8.28
CA GLN A 88 -11.54 6.03 -7.75
C GLN A 88 -10.27 6.89 -7.53
N GLU A 89 -9.16 6.62 -8.23
CA GLU A 89 -7.95 7.43 -8.15
C GLU A 89 -7.96 8.49 -9.25
N ARG A 90 -7.75 9.75 -8.86
CA ARG A 90 -7.67 10.89 -9.77
C ARG A 90 -6.22 11.22 -10.04
N VAL A 91 -5.82 11.23 -11.31
CA VAL A 91 -4.42 11.43 -11.70
C VAL A 91 -4.29 12.66 -12.58
N ARG A 92 -3.53 13.65 -12.13
CA ARG A 92 -3.24 14.89 -12.86
C ARG A 92 -1.76 15.01 -13.15
N LYS A 93 -1.42 15.30 -14.41
CA LYS A 93 -0.05 15.65 -14.80
C LYS A 93 0.20 17.11 -14.42
N MET A 94 1.17 17.36 -13.55
CA MET A 94 1.48 18.69 -13.03
C MET A 94 2.52 19.41 -13.88
N GLU A 95 3.64 18.72 -14.13
CA GLU A 95 4.80 19.29 -14.81
C GLU A 95 5.42 18.21 -15.71
N THR A 96 6.07 18.63 -16.80
CA THR A 96 6.86 17.73 -17.65
C THR A 96 8.15 18.44 -18.03
N LYS A 97 9.29 17.84 -17.66
CA LYS A 97 10.61 18.28 -18.10
C LYS A 97 11.05 17.39 -19.25
N ILE A 98 11.46 18.00 -20.35
CA ILE A 98 11.87 17.30 -21.57
C ILE A 98 13.38 17.37 -21.69
N PHE A 99 14.00 16.22 -21.94
CA PHE A 99 15.44 16.08 -22.14
C PHE A 99 15.69 15.54 -23.54
N ARG A 100 16.50 16.27 -24.32
CA ARG A 100 16.89 15.88 -25.68
C ARG A 100 18.36 15.51 -25.68
N ASN A 101 18.67 14.24 -25.96
CA ASN A 101 20.05 13.78 -26.01
C ASN A 101 20.54 13.95 -27.45
N HIS A 102 21.50 14.84 -27.70
CA HIS A 102 22.05 15.10 -29.05
C HIS A 102 22.80 13.91 -29.67
N TRP A 103 23.10 12.88 -28.88
CA TRP A 103 23.76 11.65 -29.34
C TRP A 103 22.83 10.63 -29.99
N LEU A 104 21.52 10.78 -29.81
CA LEU A 104 20.56 9.79 -30.28
C LEU A 104 20.12 10.14 -31.70
N PRO A 105 20.08 9.15 -32.62
CA PRO A 105 19.48 9.35 -33.93
C PRO A 105 17.99 9.70 -33.79
N GLY A 106 17.57 10.79 -34.42
CA GLY A 106 16.18 11.26 -34.45
C GLY A 106 15.78 12.12 -33.23
N ASP A 107 14.57 12.70 -33.28
CA ASP A 107 13.98 13.56 -32.22
C ASP A 107 13.58 12.78 -30.94
N LEU A 108 14.35 11.73 -30.60
CA LEU A 108 14.12 10.92 -29.41
C LEU A 108 14.34 11.76 -28.14
N LYS A 109 13.30 11.84 -27.33
CA LYS A 109 13.27 12.61 -26.09
C LYS A 109 12.96 11.72 -24.90
N THR A 110 13.56 12.07 -23.77
CA THR A 110 13.21 11.53 -22.47
C THR A 110 12.39 12.58 -21.73
N GLU A 111 11.31 12.19 -21.09
CA GLU A 111 10.40 13.12 -20.40
C GLU A 111 10.26 12.71 -18.94
N LEU A 112 10.49 13.64 -18.02
CA LEU A 112 10.23 13.45 -16.59
C LEU A 112 8.94 14.17 -16.22
N HIS A 113 7.92 13.40 -15.88
CA HIS A 113 6.61 13.90 -15.50
C HIS A 113 6.47 13.94 -13.98
N LYS A 114 6.06 15.09 -13.44
CA LYS A 114 5.55 15.18 -12.08
C LYS A 114 4.04 14.97 -12.13
N VAL A 115 3.57 13.94 -11.45
CA VAL A 115 2.17 13.52 -11.46
C VAL A 115 1.60 13.58 -10.04
N CYS A 116 0.43 14.18 -9.91
CA CYS A 116 -0.36 14.23 -8.69
C CYS A 116 -1.41 13.12 -8.73
N VAL A 117 -1.36 12.21 -7.75
CA VAL A 117 -2.36 11.16 -7.55
C VAL A 117 -3.18 11.50 -6.32
N GLU A 118 -4.49 11.61 -6.49
CA GLU A 118 -5.44 11.87 -5.41
C GLU A 118 -6.35 10.66 -5.19
N ARG A 119 -6.52 10.28 -3.92
CA ARG A 119 -7.29 9.09 -3.51
C ARG A 119 -8.38 9.41 -2.49
N GLY A 120 -8.79 10.68 -2.37
CA GLY A 120 -9.79 11.14 -1.40
C GLY A 120 -11.18 11.27 -2.00
N LEU A 121 -12.20 11.04 -1.18
CA LEU A 121 -13.61 11.10 -1.56
C LEU A 121 -14.18 12.50 -1.21
N PRO A 122 -14.44 13.37 -2.19
CA PRO A 122 -14.99 14.69 -1.93
C PRO A 122 -16.42 14.58 -1.37
N TRP A 123 -16.86 15.62 -0.66
CA TRP A 123 -18.18 15.63 -0.01
C TRP A 123 -19.33 15.36 -0.98
N SER A 124 -19.29 15.93 -2.19
CA SER A 124 -20.31 15.72 -3.22
C SER A 124 -20.46 14.24 -3.59
N GLU A 125 -19.35 13.52 -3.81
CA GLU A 125 -19.38 12.10 -4.14
C GLU A 125 -19.78 11.23 -2.94
N ALA A 126 -19.40 11.63 -1.72
CA ALA A 126 -19.87 10.97 -0.50
C ALA A 126 -21.40 11.12 -0.35
N MET A 127 -21.94 12.27 -0.71
CA MET A 127 -23.38 12.51 -0.72
C MET A 127 -24.09 11.73 -1.83
N ASP A 128 -23.50 11.63 -3.02
CA ASP A 128 -24.02 10.76 -4.09
C ASP A 128 -24.10 9.30 -3.61
N LEU A 129 -23.06 8.81 -2.94
CA LEU A 129 -23.08 7.48 -2.32
C LEU A 129 -24.17 7.35 -1.26
N HIS A 130 -24.39 8.39 -0.43
CA HIS A 130 -25.46 8.38 0.56
C HIS A 130 -26.85 8.31 -0.11
N CYS A 131 -27.09 9.08 -1.16
CA CYS A 131 -28.34 9.04 -1.93
C CYS A 131 -28.59 7.69 -2.60
N MET A 132 -27.53 7.01 -3.06
CA MET A 132 -27.63 5.69 -3.70
C MET A 132 -27.81 4.55 -2.68
N ASN A 133 -27.50 4.78 -1.40
CA ASN A 133 -27.50 3.77 -0.34
C ASN A 133 -28.38 4.22 0.84
N MET A 134 -29.62 3.75 0.82
CA MET A 134 -30.67 4.11 1.78
C MET A 134 -30.94 2.99 2.80
N GLY A 135 -29.93 2.17 3.13
CA GLY A 135 -30.05 1.19 4.21
C GLY A 135 -30.24 1.86 5.57
N GLU A 136 -30.91 1.18 6.50
CA GLU A 136 -31.22 1.72 7.83
C GLU A 136 -29.96 2.18 8.59
N ASP A 137 -28.89 1.42 8.50
CA ASP A 137 -27.59 1.71 9.11
C ASP A 137 -26.62 2.43 8.15
N ASP A 138 -26.96 2.61 6.87
CA ASP A 138 -26.12 3.36 5.94
C ASP A 138 -26.09 4.85 6.33
N GLY A 139 -24.94 5.51 6.17
CA GLY A 139 -24.82 6.94 6.43
C GLY A 139 -23.50 7.35 7.08
N PHE A 140 -23.51 8.55 7.65
CA PHE A 140 -22.34 9.19 8.24
C PHE A 140 -22.22 8.91 9.74
N TYR A 141 -20.97 8.75 10.19
CA TYR A 141 -20.63 8.38 11.55
C TYR A 141 -19.44 9.20 12.05
N ILE A 142 -19.55 9.76 13.25
CA ILE A 142 -18.50 10.57 13.90
C ILE A 142 -17.93 9.81 15.09
N SER A 143 -16.61 9.90 15.28
CA SER A 143 -15.90 9.22 16.36
C SER A 143 -16.34 9.70 17.73
N THR A 144 -16.49 8.78 18.68
CA THR A 144 -16.97 9.07 20.05
C THR A 144 -15.87 9.49 21.02
N ASN A 145 -14.59 9.39 20.65
CA ASN A 145 -13.47 9.70 21.54
C ASN A 145 -13.32 11.23 21.73
N PRO A 146 -13.61 11.79 22.92
CA PRO A 146 -13.59 13.23 23.16
C PRO A 146 -12.17 13.81 23.28
N ARG A 147 -11.14 12.96 23.43
CA ARG A 147 -9.75 13.39 23.64
C ARG A 147 -9.03 13.79 22.34
N LEU A 148 -9.60 13.46 21.19
CA LEU A 148 -9.00 13.71 19.88
C LEU A 148 -9.94 14.56 19.05
N LYS A 149 -9.39 15.24 18.03
CA LYS A 149 -10.22 15.86 16.99
C LYS A 149 -11.18 14.82 16.40
N PRO A 150 -12.45 15.19 16.14
CA PRO A 150 -13.44 14.26 15.63
C PRO A 150 -13.01 13.72 14.26
N SER A 151 -13.15 12.42 14.08
CA SER A 151 -13.04 11.75 12.77
C SER A 151 -14.44 11.46 12.26
N VAL A 152 -14.63 11.56 10.95
CA VAL A 152 -15.89 11.17 10.28
C VAL A 152 -15.62 10.06 9.26
N ILE A 153 -16.59 9.16 9.12
CA ILE A 153 -16.62 8.09 8.12
C ILE A 153 -18.01 8.00 7.50
N PHE A 154 -18.09 7.47 6.29
CA PHE A 154 -19.35 7.06 5.65
C PHE A 154 -19.33 5.55 5.52
N ILE A 155 -20.44 4.89 5.82
CA ILE A 155 -20.57 3.44 5.70
C ILE A 155 -21.77 3.08 4.83
N CYS A 156 -21.62 2.01 4.06
CA CYS A 156 -22.74 1.39 3.37
C CYS A 156 -22.65 -0.15 3.41
N ALA A 157 -23.80 -0.80 3.52
CA ALA A 157 -23.91 -2.25 3.59
C ALA A 157 -23.37 -2.92 2.32
N VAL A 158 -22.60 -4.00 2.48
CA VAL A 158 -22.17 -4.85 1.37
C VAL A 158 -23.37 -5.67 0.91
N ARG A 159 -23.94 -5.34 -0.25
CA ARG A 159 -25.05 -6.11 -0.85
C ARG A 159 -24.51 -7.43 -1.42
N LYS A 160 -24.66 -8.54 -0.70
CA LYS A 160 -24.41 -9.88 -1.23
C LYS A 160 -25.48 -10.23 -2.28
N LYS A 161 -25.11 -10.93 -3.36
CA LYS A 161 -26.10 -11.53 -4.28
C LYS A 161 -26.90 -12.57 -3.50
N ARG A 162 -28.22 -12.51 -3.64
CA ARG A 162 -29.24 -13.25 -2.87
C ARG A 162 -28.98 -14.75 -2.85
N TYR A 163 -28.61 -15.28 -1.70
CA TYR A 163 -28.97 -16.58 -1.12
C TYR A 163 -28.11 -16.75 0.13
N ASP A 164 -28.37 -15.96 1.17
CA ASP A 164 -27.92 -16.32 2.51
C ASP A 164 -28.89 -15.71 3.52
N TYR A 165 -29.33 -16.58 4.41
CA TYR A 165 -30.25 -16.34 5.52
C TYR A 165 -29.76 -15.19 6.40
N TYR A 166 -30.68 -14.53 7.13
CA TYR A 166 -30.40 -13.52 8.15
C TYR A 166 -29.21 -13.94 9.01
N ASP A 167 -28.06 -13.36 8.73
CA ASP A 167 -26.81 -13.60 9.45
C ASP A 167 -26.35 -12.25 9.98
N ASP A 168 -25.97 -12.23 11.25
CA ASP A 168 -25.40 -11.08 11.97
C ASP A 168 -24.03 -10.67 11.39
N SER A 169 -23.62 -11.27 10.26
CA SER A 169 -22.43 -11.03 9.45
C SER A 169 -22.57 -9.93 8.41
N GLN A 170 -23.54 -9.02 8.55
CA GLN A 170 -23.68 -7.87 7.65
C GLN A 170 -22.43 -6.97 7.76
N MET A 171 -21.59 -7.06 6.73
CA MET A 171 -20.39 -6.26 6.59
C MET A 171 -20.69 -4.91 5.94
N TYR A 172 -19.94 -3.88 6.32
CA TYR A 172 -20.07 -2.54 5.78
C TYR A 172 -18.76 -2.09 5.13
N ASN A 173 -18.87 -1.46 3.96
CA ASN A 173 -17.76 -0.74 3.34
C ASN A 173 -17.54 0.58 4.10
N ILE A 174 -16.29 0.91 4.39
CA ILE A 174 -15.92 2.15 5.11
C ILE A 174 -15.22 3.12 4.16
N PHE A 175 -15.82 4.28 4.00
CA PHE A 175 -15.30 5.40 3.23
C PHE A 175 -14.78 6.48 4.17
N LYS A 176 -13.65 7.09 3.81
CA LYS A 176 -13.02 8.18 4.55
C LYS A 176 -12.75 9.37 3.62
N PRO A 177 -12.70 10.61 4.14
CA PRO A 177 -12.44 11.78 3.29
C PRO A 177 -11.12 11.66 2.51
N TYR A 178 -10.09 11.08 3.13
CA TYR A 178 -8.75 10.94 2.55
C TYR A 178 -8.49 9.60 1.84
N SER A 179 -9.46 8.67 1.85
CA SER A 179 -9.31 7.35 1.22
C SER A 179 -10.66 6.87 0.67
N CYS A 180 -10.78 6.84 -0.65
CA CYS A 180 -11.99 6.40 -1.37
C CYS A 180 -12.31 4.93 -1.13
N LEU A 181 -11.30 4.09 -0.83
CA LEU A 181 -11.55 2.69 -0.52
C LEU A 181 -10.40 2.15 0.34
N ASN A 182 -10.60 2.15 1.66
CA ASN A 182 -9.89 1.16 2.46
C ASN A 182 -10.63 -0.15 2.23
N SER A 183 -9.95 -1.18 1.73
CA SER A 183 -10.46 -2.54 1.53
C SER A 183 -10.90 -3.25 2.83
N LYS A 184 -11.12 -2.48 3.90
CA LYS A 184 -11.50 -2.95 5.20
C LYS A 184 -13.01 -2.85 5.33
N GLN A 185 -13.64 -4.00 5.26
CA GLN A 185 -15.02 -4.16 5.66
C GLN A 185 -15.03 -4.45 7.16
N GLU A 186 -15.96 -3.84 7.90
CA GLU A 186 -16.13 -4.12 9.32
C GLU A 186 -17.60 -4.38 9.64
N ASN A 187 -17.84 -5.15 10.71
CA ASN A 187 -19.17 -5.36 11.24
C ASN A 187 -19.69 -4.08 11.90
N LEU A 188 -21.00 -3.89 11.84
CA LEU A 188 -21.68 -2.73 12.42
C LEU A 188 -21.43 -2.58 13.93
N SER A 189 -21.37 -3.69 14.67
CA SER A 189 -21.10 -3.70 16.11
C SER A 189 -19.73 -3.07 16.44
N VAL A 190 -18.70 -3.37 15.66
CA VAL A 190 -17.34 -2.80 15.81
C VAL A 190 -17.33 -1.31 15.46
N ILE A 191 -18.10 -0.91 14.44
CA ILE A 191 -18.23 0.50 14.06
C ILE A 191 -18.92 1.29 15.18
N LYS A 192 -20.06 0.79 15.69
CA LYS A 192 -20.84 1.43 16.76
C LYS A 192 -20.09 1.55 18.09
N GLN A 193 -19.06 0.73 18.34
CA GLN A 193 -18.17 0.89 19.50
C GLN A 193 -17.33 2.18 19.45
N LYS A 194 -16.99 2.65 18.24
CA LYS A 194 -16.04 3.77 18.04
C LYS A 194 -16.69 5.02 17.46
N TYR A 195 -17.84 4.88 16.82
CA TYR A 195 -18.51 5.95 16.12
C TYR A 195 -20.01 5.96 16.41
N LYS A 196 -20.58 7.16 16.39
CA LYS A 196 -22.02 7.41 16.50
C LYS A 196 -22.55 7.88 15.15
N LYS A 197 -23.70 7.36 14.74
CA LYS A 197 -24.41 7.80 13.52
C LYS A 197 -24.86 9.25 13.68
N VAL A 198 -24.71 10.04 12.63
CA VAL A 198 -25.05 11.47 12.59
C VAL A 198 -25.73 11.83 11.28
N SER A 199 -26.35 13.02 11.24
CA SER A 199 -26.93 13.56 10.03
C SER A 199 -25.84 14.03 9.04
N PRO A 200 -26.14 14.10 7.73
CA PRO A 200 -25.21 14.65 6.74
C PRO A 200 -24.74 16.09 7.07
N ALA A 201 -25.64 16.93 7.58
CA ALA A 201 -25.33 18.31 7.95
C ALA A 201 -24.28 18.42 9.07
N GLU A 202 -24.33 17.52 10.05
CA GLU A 202 -23.31 17.46 11.13
C GLU A 202 -21.97 16.91 10.61
N ALA A 203 -22.03 15.99 9.64
CA ALA A 203 -20.85 15.34 9.07
C ALA A 203 -20.07 16.24 8.10
N GLU A 204 -20.77 17.09 7.34
CA GLU A 204 -20.22 17.86 6.22
C GLU A 204 -18.98 18.67 6.60
N LYS A 205 -19.09 19.49 7.66
CA LYS A 205 -18.01 20.38 8.08
C LYS A 205 -16.75 19.61 8.44
N ILE A 206 -16.90 18.51 9.18
CA ILE A 206 -15.77 17.67 9.61
C ILE A 206 -15.20 16.91 8.41
N TRP A 207 -16.06 16.46 7.48
CA TRP A 207 -15.63 15.77 6.27
C TRP A 207 -14.75 16.67 5.41
N GLN A 208 -15.22 17.90 5.15
CA GLN A 208 -14.51 18.89 4.35
C GLN A 208 -13.20 19.32 5.02
N GLU A 209 -13.19 19.58 6.33
CA GLU A 209 -11.95 19.92 7.07
C GLU A 209 -10.89 18.82 6.94
N ILE A 210 -11.28 17.56 7.14
CA ILE A 210 -10.35 16.42 7.00
C ILE A 210 -9.91 16.27 5.54
N TYR A 211 -10.84 16.42 4.59
CA TYR A 211 -10.55 16.31 3.16
C TYR A 211 -9.50 17.33 2.72
N GLU A 212 -9.65 18.58 3.14
CA GLU A 212 -8.73 19.67 2.86
C GLU A 212 -7.37 19.46 3.53
N SER A 213 -7.35 19.19 4.84
CA SER A 213 -6.12 18.95 5.59
C SER A 213 -5.31 17.79 5.01
N SER A 214 -5.97 16.69 4.64
CA SER A 214 -5.32 15.50 4.08
C SER A 214 -4.62 15.74 2.74
N GLY A 215 -4.89 16.86 2.05
CA GLY A 215 -4.15 17.24 0.84
C GLY A 215 -2.70 17.60 1.10
N THR A 216 -2.39 18.14 2.28
CA THR A 216 -1.08 18.75 2.59
C THR A 216 -0.45 18.20 3.87
N GLN A 217 -1.27 17.79 4.84
CA GLN A 217 -0.83 17.32 6.15
C GLN A 217 -1.02 15.81 6.28
N CYS A 218 -0.09 15.16 6.99
CA CYS A 218 -0.26 13.77 7.37
C CYS A 218 -1.24 13.65 8.54
N GLN A 219 -1.81 12.45 8.71
CA GLN A 219 -2.74 12.19 9.83
C GLN A 219 -2.11 12.51 11.20
N HIS A 220 -0.81 12.27 11.37
CA HIS A 220 -0.16 12.55 12.65
C HIS A 220 -0.22 14.04 13.02
N ILE A 221 -0.02 14.93 12.05
CA ILE A 221 -0.13 16.37 12.26
C ILE A 221 -1.59 16.77 12.49
N TYR A 222 -2.53 16.27 11.69
CA TYR A 222 -3.93 16.66 11.82
C TYR A 222 -4.52 16.27 13.20
N TRP A 223 -4.31 15.02 13.65
CA TRP A 223 -4.88 14.55 14.92
C TRP A 223 -4.05 14.87 16.16
N TYR A 224 -2.70 14.90 16.06
CA TYR A 224 -1.81 15.06 17.22
C TYR A 224 -0.98 16.35 17.20
N GLY A 225 -1.07 17.17 16.15
CA GLY A 225 -0.32 18.41 15.99
C GLY A 225 1.17 18.23 15.65
N LYS A 226 1.71 17.00 15.71
CA LYS A 226 3.12 16.72 15.46
C LYS A 226 3.33 15.37 14.76
N CYS A 227 4.35 15.30 13.93
CA CYS A 227 4.79 14.07 13.28
C CYS A 227 6.29 13.88 13.44
N ARG A 228 6.70 12.74 14.01
CA ARG A 228 8.11 12.42 14.23
C ARG A 228 8.96 12.51 12.96
N ASN A 229 8.43 12.03 11.82
CA ASN A 229 9.14 12.08 10.55
C ASN A 229 9.34 13.52 10.08
N VAL A 230 8.27 14.33 10.07
CA VAL A 230 8.35 15.73 9.63
C VAL A 230 9.25 16.55 10.54
N MET A 231 9.21 16.31 11.85
CA MET A 231 10.11 16.95 12.82
C MET A 231 11.58 16.55 12.62
N ALA A 232 11.84 15.35 12.12
CA ALA A 232 13.18 14.90 11.74
C ALA A 232 13.60 15.34 10.32
N GLY A 233 12.82 16.22 9.67
CA GLY A 233 13.07 16.67 8.30
C GLY A 233 12.71 15.65 7.21
N LEU A 234 12.03 14.55 7.57
CA LEU A 234 11.61 13.49 6.64
C LEU A 234 10.17 13.71 6.16
N SER A 235 9.88 13.33 4.92
CA SER A 235 8.51 13.35 4.38
C SER A 235 7.62 12.30 5.03
N CYS A 236 6.34 12.64 5.30
CA CYS A 236 5.34 11.71 5.81
C CYS A 236 4.10 11.69 4.90
N GLU A 237 3.85 10.54 4.26
CA GLU A 237 2.73 10.32 3.34
C GLU A 237 1.53 9.61 4.01
N VAL A 238 1.59 9.41 5.32
CA VAL A 238 0.58 8.64 6.05
C VAL A 238 -0.71 9.46 6.19
N GLY A 239 -1.81 8.93 5.65
CA GLY A 239 -3.12 9.59 5.68
C GLY A 239 -3.26 10.79 4.75
N LYS A 240 -2.26 11.06 3.89
CA LYS A 240 -2.38 12.04 2.83
C LYS A 240 -3.22 11.51 1.68
N ARG A 241 -4.18 12.31 1.21
CA ARG A 241 -4.97 11.98 0.01
C ARG A 241 -4.20 12.23 -1.28
N THR A 242 -3.24 13.16 -1.25
CA THR A 242 -2.47 13.62 -2.40
C THR A 242 -1.04 13.08 -2.34
N ARG A 243 -0.58 12.47 -3.42
CA ARG A 243 0.80 11.99 -3.59
C ARG A 243 1.40 12.54 -4.87
N PHE A 244 2.64 12.98 -4.77
CA PHE A 244 3.43 13.40 -5.93
C PHE A 244 4.40 12.29 -6.32
N LEU A 245 4.31 11.86 -7.57
CA LEU A 245 5.16 10.83 -8.16
C LEU A 245 5.93 11.42 -9.34
N HIS A 246 7.13 10.93 -9.56
CA HIS A 246 7.97 11.31 -10.69
C HIS A 246 8.11 10.11 -11.63
N ILE A 247 7.79 10.33 -12.90
CA ILE A 247 7.69 9.26 -13.89
C ILE A 247 8.54 9.62 -15.09
N LEU A 248 9.57 8.81 -15.36
CA LEU A 248 10.43 8.96 -16.51
C LEU A 248 9.86 8.17 -17.69
N SER A 249 9.58 8.83 -18.81
CA SER A 249 8.99 8.25 -20.01
C SER A 249 9.77 8.65 -21.28
N GLY A 250 9.32 8.17 -22.44
CA GLY A 250 9.98 8.43 -23.72
C GLY A 250 11.11 7.43 -23.97
N SER A 251 12.28 7.93 -24.39
CA SER A 251 13.47 7.11 -24.69
C SER A 251 14.22 6.66 -23.43
N VAL A 252 13.51 6.01 -22.52
CA VAL A 252 14.05 5.56 -21.22
C VAL A 252 15.25 4.62 -21.39
N PHE A 253 15.20 3.72 -22.38
CA PHE A 253 16.29 2.79 -22.66
C PHE A 253 17.60 3.50 -23.02
N ALA A 254 17.53 4.65 -23.68
CA ALA A 254 18.72 5.40 -24.06
C ALA A 254 19.45 6.02 -22.85
N VAL A 255 18.74 6.25 -21.75
CA VAL A 255 19.30 6.79 -20.50
C VAL A 255 19.35 5.75 -19.38
N TRP A 256 19.17 4.47 -19.71
CA TRP A 256 19.02 3.38 -18.74
C TRP A 256 20.18 3.31 -17.76
N ASN A 257 21.42 3.26 -18.28
CA ASN A 257 22.63 3.17 -17.47
C ASN A 257 22.81 4.40 -16.56
N LEU A 258 22.42 5.58 -17.04
CA LEU A 258 22.45 6.81 -16.25
C LEU A 258 21.46 6.73 -15.09
N VAL A 259 20.21 6.31 -15.36
CA VAL A 259 19.18 6.10 -14.34
C VAL A 259 19.64 5.08 -13.29
N GLU A 260 20.18 3.93 -13.72
CA GLU A 260 20.74 2.92 -12.82
C GLU A 260 21.86 3.48 -11.95
N SER A 261 22.78 4.26 -12.53
CA SER A 261 23.87 4.88 -11.79
C SER A 261 23.36 5.81 -10.69
N VAL A 262 22.32 6.61 -10.97
CA VAL A 262 21.71 7.55 -10.03
C VAL A 262 20.98 6.82 -8.90
N LEU A 263 20.23 5.77 -9.22
CA LEU A 263 19.51 4.95 -8.24
C LEU A 263 20.45 4.20 -7.30
N ASN A 264 21.62 3.78 -7.79
CA ASN A 264 22.64 3.09 -7.00
C ASN A 264 23.36 3.99 -5.98
N VAL A 265 23.40 5.31 -6.21
CA VAL A 265 24.06 6.28 -5.31
C VAL A 265 23.26 6.50 -4.02
N VAL A 266 21.94 6.44 -4.08
CA VAL A 266 21.09 6.67 -2.90
C VAL A 266 21.04 5.40 -2.05
N GLN A 267 21.53 5.49 -0.80
CA GLN A 267 21.84 4.34 0.08
C GLN A 267 20.62 3.56 0.63
N HIS A 268 19.39 3.91 0.28
CA HIS A 268 18.18 3.16 0.67
C HIS A 268 17.80 2.10 -0.38
N ARG A 269 18.67 1.09 -0.55
CA ARG A 269 18.51 -0.02 -1.53
C ARG A 269 17.15 -0.74 -1.49
N GLN A 270 16.42 -0.69 -0.39
CA GLN A 270 15.12 -1.36 -0.24
C GLN A 270 13.95 -0.63 -0.95
N GLN A 271 14.10 0.65 -1.30
CA GLN A 271 13.05 1.44 -2.00
C GLN A 271 13.49 1.97 -3.38
N ASN A 272 14.72 1.69 -3.80
CA ASN A 272 15.36 2.34 -4.95
C ASN A 272 15.33 1.51 -6.24
N ARG A 273 14.34 0.62 -6.41
CA ARG A 273 14.22 -0.15 -7.66
C ARG A 273 13.26 0.51 -8.64
N MET A 274 13.69 0.51 -9.90
CA MET A 274 12.89 0.94 -11.02
C MET A 274 11.62 0.11 -11.08
N GLN A 275 10.47 0.75 -10.91
CA GLN A 275 9.17 0.12 -11.08
C GLN A 275 8.50 0.70 -12.33
N ILE A 276 7.97 -0.14 -13.19
CA ILE A 276 7.18 0.32 -14.33
C ILE A 276 5.83 0.82 -13.82
N VAL A 277 5.46 2.02 -14.24
CA VAL A 277 4.19 2.66 -13.94
C VAL A 277 3.40 2.79 -15.22
N ARG A 278 2.15 2.38 -15.19
CA ARG A 278 1.14 2.67 -16.21
C ARG A 278 0.09 3.56 -15.57
N LEU A 279 -0.21 4.69 -16.19
CA LEU A 279 -1.25 5.59 -15.69
C LEU A 279 -2.18 6.07 -16.76
N ARG A 280 -3.39 6.43 -16.31
CA ARG A 280 -4.37 7.20 -17.07
C ARG A 280 -4.71 8.46 -16.29
N THR A 281 -4.53 9.63 -16.90
CA THR A 281 -4.91 10.91 -16.30
C THR A 281 -6.41 11.15 -16.39
N GLU A 282 -6.94 12.12 -15.63
CA GLU A 282 -8.32 12.59 -15.77
C GLU A 282 -8.65 13.10 -17.18
N ALA A 283 -7.67 13.71 -17.87
CA ALA A 283 -7.77 14.09 -19.28
C ALA A 283 -7.67 12.90 -20.27
N ASN A 284 -7.84 11.67 -19.78
CA ASN A 284 -7.76 10.42 -20.53
C ASN A 284 -6.43 10.16 -21.26
N GLN A 285 -5.36 10.87 -20.88
CA GLN A 285 -4.01 10.64 -21.40
C GLN A 285 -3.42 9.39 -20.75
N LYS A 286 -2.90 8.49 -21.58
CA LYS A 286 -2.16 7.31 -21.10
C LYS A 286 -0.68 7.62 -21.09
N LEU A 287 0.00 7.19 -20.03
CA LEU A 287 1.45 7.31 -19.90
C LEU A 287 1.99 6.01 -19.31
N VAL A 288 3.11 5.55 -19.86
CA VAL A 288 3.90 4.44 -19.32
C VAL A 288 5.32 4.94 -19.12
N GLY A 289 5.92 4.63 -17.97
CA GLY A 289 7.26 5.06 -17.64
C GLY A 289 7.81 4.38 -16.40
N LEU A 290 8.97 4.82 -15.93
CA LEU A 290 9.61 4.34 -14.72
C LEU A 290 9.33 5.28 -13.54
N LEU A 291 8.96 4.70 -12.40
CA LEU A 291 8.86 5.43 -11.14
C LEU A 291 10.27 5.82 -10.68
N ILE A 292 10.50 7.12 -10.52
CA ILE A 292 11.73 7.66 -9.97
C ILE A 292 11.48 8.04 -8.51
N PRO A 293 12.23 7.46 -7.55
CA PRO A 293 12.14 7.86 -6.14
C PRO A 293 12.45 9.35 -5.98
N ASN A 294 11.67 10.05 -5.15
CA ASN A 294 11.80 11.51 -4.95
C ASN A 294 13.23 11.92 -4.56
N ALA A 295 13.95 11.10 -3.79
CA ALA A 295 15.33 11.35 -3.38
C ALA A 295 16.33 11.36 -4.55
N CYS A 296 15.99 10.75 -5.69
CA CYS A 296 16.84 10.64 -6.87
C CYS A 296 16.54 11.70 -7.94
N VAL A 297 15.42 12.42 -7.81
CA VAL A 297 14.89 13.30 -8.87
C VAL A 297 15.85 14.43 -9.21
N ASP A 298 16.36 15.15 -8.21
CA ASP A 298 17.22 16.30 -8.45
C ASP A 298 18.55 15.89 -9.09
N LEU A 299 19.16 14.81 -8.60
CA LEU A 299 20.38 14.25 -9.18
C LEU A 299 20.16 13.73 -10.61
N LEU A 300 19.01 13.08 -10.87
CA LEU A 300 18.65 12.62 -12.20
C LEU A 300 18.49 13.79 -13.17
N ILE A 301 17.80 14.87 -12.76
CA ILE A 301 17.63 16.08 -13.57
C ILE A 301 19.01 16.68 -13.90
N GLN A 302 19.88 16.82 -12.91
CA GLN A 302 21.23 17.37 -13.12
C GLN A 302 22.02 16.56 -14.15
N ARG A 303 22.00 15.22 -14.05
CA ARG A 303 22.70 14.32 -14.99
C ARG A 303 22.10 14.33 -16.40
N LEU A 304 20.77 14.33 -16.50
CA LEU A 304 20.09 14.42 -17.79
C LEU A 304 20.25 15.79 -18.47
N GLN A 305 20.58 16.85 -17.71
CA GLN A 305 20.90 18.17 -18.26
C GLN A 305 22.37 18.26 -18.69
N SER A 306 23.31 17.72 -17.91
CA SER A 306 24.73 17.74 -18.28
C SER A 306 24.98 17.00 -19.60
N ASP A 307 24.26 15.90 -19.83
CA ASP A 307 24.36 15.10 -21.05
C ASP A 307 23.77 15.78 -22.30
N GLN A 308 23.11 16.96 -22.15
CA GLN A 308 22.68 17.81 -23.28
C GLN A 308 23.74 18.84 -23.71
N THR A 309 24.80 19.00 -22.92
CA THR A 309 25.77 20.10 -23.08
C THR A 309 27.13 19.65 -23.54
N THR A 310 27.44 18.36 -23.48
CA THR A 310 28.67 17.80 -24.05
C THR A 310 28.47 17.63 -25.56
N PRO A 311 29.32 18.16 -26.46
CA PRO A 311 29.34 17.78 -27.88
C PRO A 311 30.32 16.60 -28.07
N VAL A 312 29.97 15.64 -28.92
CA VAL A 312 30.73 14.42 -29.17
C VAL A 312 31.67 14.98 -30.19
N SER A 313 32.87 15.28 -29.72
CA SER A 313 34.01 15.46 -30.61
C SER A 313 34.11 14.16 -31.40
N SER A 314 33.60 14.20 -32.63
CA SER A 314 33.76 13.14 -33.61
C SER A 314 35.26 12.90 -33.82
N THR A 315 35.75 11.76 -33.37
CA THR A 315 36.99 11.14 -33.84
C THR A 315 36.66 10.12 -34.91
#